data_AF-A0A842QJU4-F1
#
_entry.id   AF-A0A842QJU4-F1
#
_cell.length_a   1.000
_cell.length_b   1.000
_cell.length_c   1.000
_cell.angle_alpha   90.00
_cell.angle_beta   90.00
_cell.angle_gamma   90.00
#
_symmetry.space_group_name_H-M   'P 1'
#
loop_
_entity.id
_entity.type
_entity.pdbx_description
1 polymer ?
#
loop_
_entity_poly.entity_id
_entity_poly.type
_entity_poly.pdbx_seq_one_letter_code
_entity_poly.pdbx_strand_id
1 'polypeptide(L)'
;MDESDRTPYVYEFTYSSGPGSREIFECKYVQPDEALNRFKKILRLTENPFDFKILVHDEATGEESSFQIRGSVDEMFEKFRVFLETSTGYEFHEEEAVQESILDEIHFDSMSNFEKMQMVIYASFKHGKFSSLDVAEIYETTFGEKMPKSTASTYLARMWDDGEGDVERYGNRTGYTYRLKTELNQVQSDIKRAEKILSTFQIQRE
;
A
#
# COMPACT_ATOMS: atom_id res chain seq x y z
N MET A 1 20.93 -4.97 13.63
CA MET A 1 21.17 -3.67 12.97
C MET A 1 22.54 -3.81 12.35
N ASP A 2 22.59 -4.13 11.07
CA ASP A 2 23.83 -4.27 10.30
C ASP A 2 24.39 -2.88 10.00
N GLU A 3 25.67 -2.65 10.28
CA GLU A 3 26.38 -1.37 10.05
C GLU A 3 26.62 -1.06 8.56
N SER A 4 26.11 -1.89 7.65
CA SER A 4 26.43 -1.83 6.22
C SER A 4 25.50 -0.97 5.35
N ASP A 5 24.50 -0.31 5.95
CA ASP A 5 23.45 0.45 5.22
C ASP A 5 23.41 1.96 5.54
N ARG A 6 24.45 2.49 6.19
CA ARG A 6 24.52 3.94 6.48
C ARG A 6 24.96 4.71 5.24
N THR A 7 24.04 5.47 4.67
CA THR A 7 24.35 6.48 3.64
C THR A 7 25.01 7.71 4.27
N PRO A 8 25.76 8.52 3.51
CA PRO A 8 26.27 9.81 3.98
C PRO A 8 25.23 10.94 3.90
N TYR A 9 23.98 10.64 3.56
CA TYR A 9 22.97 11.66 3.29
C TYR A 9 22.25 12.13 4.56
N VAL A 10 22.09 13.44 4.66
CA VAL A 10 21.26 14.11 5.65
C VAL A 10 20.17 14.89 4.91
N TYR A 11 18.91 14.58 5.23
CA TYR A 11 17.74 15.20 4.64
C TYR A 11 17.08 16.12 5.66
N GLU A 12 16.83 17.37 5.29
CA GLU A 12 16.09 18.33 6.09
C GLU A 12 14.81 18.75 5.35
N PHE A 13 13.66 18.58 6.00
CA PHE A 13 12.35 18.97 5.52
C PHE A 13 11.85 20.13 6.36
N THR A 14 11.78 21.32 5.76
CA THR A 14 11.21 22.51 6.40
C THR A 14 9.85 22.81 5.79
N TYR A 15 8.81 22.91 6.63
CA TYR A 15 7.45 23.25 6.18
C TYR A 15 6.72 24.17 7.15
N SER A 16 5.66 24.81 6.66
CA SER A 16 4.84 25.75 7.44
C SER A 16 3.56 25.05 7.92
N SER A 17 3.45 24.77 9.22
CA SER A 17 2.30 24.07 9.82
C SER A 17 1.20 25.03 10.30
N GLY A 18 1.38 26.36 10.16
CA GLY A 18 0.40 27.37 10.55
C GLY A 18 0.93 28.81 10.46
N PRO A 19 0.12 29.83 10.80
CA PRO A 19 0.51 31.24 10.71
C PRO A 19 1.69 31.53 11.66
N GLY A 20 2.89 31.67 11.11
CA GLY A 20 4.11 32.00 11.86
C GLY A 20 4.87 30.81 12.46
N SER A 21 4.39 29.57 12.27
CA SER A 21 5.04 28.35 12.77
C SER A 21 5.73 27.61 11.61
N ARG A 22 7.03 27.36 11.77
CA ARG A 22 7.83 26.52 10.87
C ARG A 22 8.25 25.26 11.61
N GLU A 23 8.02 24.12 11.00
CA GLU A 23 8.52 22.83 11.48
C GLU A 23 9.70 22.41 10.62
N ILE A 24 10.68 21.77 11.27
CA ILE A 24 11.88 21.25 10.65
C ILE A 24 11.99 19.80 11.08
N PHE A 25 12.05 18.91 10.11
CA PHE A 25 12.24 17.48 10.32
C PHE A 25 13.54 17.05 9.65
N GLU A 26 14.38 16.34 10.39
CA GLU A 26 15.71 15.93 9.91
C GLU A 26 15.81 14.40 9.92
N CYS A 27 16.28 13.83 8.80
CA CYS A 27 16.61 12.42 8.66
C CYS A 27 18.09 12.29 8.37
N LYS A 28 18.82 11.58 9.22
CA LYS A 28 20.26 11.35 9.05
C LYS A 28 20.54 9.90 8.69
N TYR A 29 21.45 9.69 7.74
CA TYR A 29 22.03 8.38 7.40
C TYR A 29 20.99 7.36 6.93
N VAL A 30 19.99 7.82 6.17
CA VAL A 30 18.93 6.96 5.61
C VAL A 30 19.07 6.85 4.10
N GLN A 31 18.62 5.73 3.53
CA GLN A 31 18.58 5.55 2.07
C GLN A 31 17.57 6.52 1.43
N PRO A 32 17.73 6.87 0.15
CA PRO A 32 16.79 7.73 -0.58
C PRO A 32 15.33 7.26 -0.52
N ASP A 33 15.05 5.94 -0.58
CA ASP A 33 13.69 5.40 -0.40
C ASP A 33 13.12 5.72 0.98
N GLU A 34 13.90 5.50 2.02
CA GLU A 34 13.44 5.77 3.38
C GLU A 34 13.20 7.27 3.59
N ALA A 35 14.01 8.14 3.00
CA ALA A 35 13.78 9.58 2.99
C ALA A 35 12.47 9.95 2.26
N LEU A 36 12.21 9.35 1.09
CA LEU A 36 10.99 9.55 0.30
C LEU A 36 9.72 9.14 1.10
N ASN A 37 9.80 8.02 1.83
CA ASN A 37 8.70 7.54 2.65
C ASN A 37 8.42 8.38 3.88
N ARG A 38 9.47 8.86 4.54
CA ARG A 38 9.31 9.80 5.65
C ARG A 38 8.68 11.10 5.17
N PHE A 39 9.08 11.60 4.00
CA PHE A 39 8.46 12.77 3.38
C PHE A 39 6.95 12.57 3.15
N LYS A 40 6.55 11.41 2.61
CA LYS A 40 5.13 11.06 2.41
C LYS A 40 4.34 11.07 3.71
N LYS A 41 4.91 10.55 4.80
CA LYS A 41 4.28 10.59 6.14
C LYS A 41 4.09 12.02 6.64
N ILE A 42 5.06 12.91 6.43
CA ILE A 42 4.96 14.32 6.83
C ILE A 42 3.85 15.04 6.03
N LEU A 43 3.77 14.80 4.71
CA LEU A 43 2.72 15.36 3.87
C LEU A 43 1.31 14.96 4.36
N ARG A 44 1.14 13.73 4.88
CA ARG A 44 -0.13 13.24 5.43
C ARG A 44 -0.54 13.88 6.75
N LEU A 45 0.43 14.17 7.61
CA LEU A 45 0.18 14.80 8.91
C LEU A 45 -0.12 16.30 8.77
N THR A 46 0.20 16.89 7.62
CA THR A 46 0.04 18.31 7.38
C THR A 46 -1.29 18.57 6.67
N GLU A 47 -2.28 19.14 7.36
CA GLU A 47 -3.61 19.41 6.79
C GLU A 47 -3.58 20.36 5.57
N ASN A 48 -2.53 21.18 5.45
CA ASN A 48 -2.36 22.10 4.32
C ASN A 48 -0.87 22.41 4.05
N PRO A 49 -0.18 21.57 3.27
CA PRO A 49 1.25 21.71 3.02
C PRO A 49 1.51 22.89 2.07
N PHE A 50 1.59 24.12 2.58
CA PHE A 50 1.66 25.29 1.70
C PHE A 50 3.05 25.61 1.15
N ASP A 51 4.12 25.07 1.72
CA ASP A 51 5.49 25.32 1.27
C ASP A 51 6.44 24.31 1.90
N PHE A 52 6.98 23.37 1.12
CA PHE A 52 8.06 22.49 1.57
C PHE A 52 9.38 22.97 0.98
N LYS A 53 10.38 23.15 1.84
CA LYS A 53 11.78 23.27 1.45
C LYS A 53 12.49 22.01 1.90
N ILE A 54 13.11 21.33 0.94
CA ILE A 54 13.88 20.12 1.17
C ILE A 54 15.35 20.42 0.93
N LEU A 55 16.21 19.97 1.82
CA LEU A 55 17.66 20.05 1.68
C LEU A 55 18.25 18.64 1.82
N VAL A 56 19.11 18.29 0.89
CA VAL A 56 19.90 17.05 0.87
C VAL A 56 21.35 17.48 1.00
N HIS A 57 21.97 17.07 2.10
CA HIS A 57 23.39 17.25 2.34
C HIS A 57 24.09 15.89 2.22
N ASP A 58 25.08 15.81 1.36
CA ASP A 58 25.97 14.67 1.27
C ASP A 58 27.23 14.95 2.12
N GLU A 59 27.33 14.30 3.28
CA GLU A 59 28.47 14.48 4.19
C GLU A 59 29.79 13.92 3.60
N ALA A 60 29.74 13.03 2.61
CA ALA A 60 30.94 12.44 2.01
C ALA A 60 31.59 13.39 0.98
N THR A 61 30.78 14.07 0.17
CA THR A 61 31.25 15.02 -0.85
C THR A 61 31.26 16.47 -0.36
N GLY A 62 30.48 16.77 0.68
CA GLY A 62 30.23 18.12 1.18
C GLY A 62 29.24 18.91 0.31
N GLU A 63 28.56 18.26 -0.64
CA GLU A 63 27.59 18.91 -1.52
C GLU A 63 26.24 19.12 -0.82
N GLU A 64 25.63 20.27 -1.08
CA GLU A 64 24.29 20.63 -0.59
C GLU A 64 23.38 20.93 -1.76
N SER A 65 22.30 20.15 -1.87
CA SER A 65 21.22 20.38 -2.83
C SER A 65 19.97 20.81 -2.08
N SER A 66 19.34 21.89 -2.50
CA SER A 66 18.06 22.34 -1.90
C SER A 66 17.00 22.58 -2.96
N PHE A 67 15.77 22.28 -2.60
CA PHE A 67 14.64 22.33 -3.52
C PHE A 67 13.37 22.76 -2.80
N GLN A 68 12.63 23.69 -3.38
CA GLN A 68 11.34 24.15 -2.86
C GLN A 68 10.22 23.56 -3.69
N ILE A 69 9.30 22.86 -3.01
CA ILE A 69 8.19 22.14 -3.62
C ILE A 69 6.86 22.82 -3.25
N ARG A 70 6.02 22.96 -4.27
CA ARG A 70 4.64 23.45 -4.20
C ARG A 70 3.78 22.61 -5.17
N GLY A 71 2.50 22.43 -4.85
CA GLY A 71 1.56 21.65 -5.64
C GLY A 71 0.62 20.80 -4.78
N SER A 72 -0.07 19.86 -5.43
CA SER A 72 -0.79 18.79 -4.72
C SER A 72 0.18 17.81 -4.06
N VAL A 73 -0.32 17.01 -3.11
CA VAL A 73 0.50 15.97 -2.42
C VAL A 73 1.19 15.05 -3.42
N ASP A 74 0.49 14.59 -4.45
CA ASP A 74 1.04 13.72 -5.48
C ASP A 74 2.13 14.42 -6.31
N GLU A 75 1.90 15.68 -6.70
CA GLU A 75 2.91 16.48 -7.39
C GLU A 75 4.14 16.73 -6.52
N MET A 76 3.95 16.94 -5.21
CA MET A 76 5.05 17.14 -4.28
C MET A 76 5.90 15.88 -4.15
N PHE A 77 5.25 14.72 -4.06
CA PHE A 77 5.90 13.43 -3.94
C PHE A 77 6.73 13.09 -5.19
N GLU A 78 6.14 13.20 -6.37
CA GLU A 78 6.85 12.94 -7.63
C GLU A 78 8.02 13.90 -7.85
N LYS A 79 7.85 15.19 -7.54
CA LYS A 79 8.94 16.17 -7.63
C LYS A 79 10.07 15.85 -6.67
N PHE A 80 9.77 15.35 -5.47
CA PHE A 80 10.82 14.98 -4.52
C PHE A 80 11.55 13.70 -4.96
N ARG A 81 10.84 12.70 -5.49
CA ARG A 81 11.45 11.49 -6.07
C ARG A 81 12.46 11.86 -7.15
N VAL A 82 12.07 12.64 -8.15
CA VAL A 82 12.96 13.09 -9.23
C VAL A 82 14.16 13.87 -8.70
N PHE A 83 13.95 14.69 -7.67
CA PHE A 83 15.03 15.43 -7.01
C PHE A 83 16.04 14.50 -6.34
N LEU A 84 15.59 13.44 -5.67
CA LEU A 84 16.46 12.43 -5.08
C LEU A 84 17.26 11.68 -6.15
N GLU A 85 16.64 11.30 -7.27
CA GLU A 85 17.33 10.65 -8.39
C GLU A 85 18.47 11.52 -8.92
N THR A 86 18.18 12.81 -9.08
CA THR A 86 19.14 13.78 -9.62
C THR A 86 20.27 14.09 -8.63
N SER A 87 19.96 14.22 -7.33
CA SER A 87 20.92 14.65 -6.32
C SER A 87 21.77 13.52 -5.74
N THR A 88 21.26 12.29 -5.73
CA THR A 88 21.95 11.14 -5.15
C THR A 88 22.42 10.12 -6.19
N GLY A 89 21.94 10.23 -7.45
CA GLY A 89 22.19 9.24 -8.49
C GLY A 89 21.47 7.90 -8.25
N TYR A 90 20.55 7.86 -7.27
CA TYR A 90 19.74 6.70 -6.94
C TYR A 90 18.65 6.50 -7.99
N GLU A 91 18.48 5.28 -8.53
CA GLU A 91 17.38 4.98 -9.44
C GLU A 91 16.23 4.32 -8.67
N PHE A 92 15.08 5.00 -8.56
CA PHE A 92 13.90 4.40 -7.95
C PHE A 92 13.24 3.45 -8.96
N HIS A 93 13.32 2.14 -8.70
CA HIS A 93 12.55 1.18 -9.48
C HIS A 93 11.05 1.28 -9.14
N GLU A 94 10.20 1.45 -10.16
CA GLU A 94 8.73 1.58 -10.01
C GLU A 94 8.08 0.44 -9.21
N GLU A 95 8.76 -0.71 -9.10
CA GLU A 95 8.33 -1.83 -8.29
C GLU A 95 8.19 -1.49 -6.80
N GLU A 96 8.90 -0.50 -6.25
CA GLU A 96 8.79 -0.10 -4.83
C GLU A 96 7.83 1.08 -4.58
N ALA A 97 7.63 1.99 -5.54
CA ALA A 97 6.65 3.08 -5.42
C ALA A 97 5.19 2.59 -5.40
N VAL A 98 4.90 1.48 -6.11
CA VAL A 98 3.63 0.76 -6.00
C VAL A 98 3.51 0.04 -4.65
N GLN A 99 4.65 -0.35 -4.05
CA GLN A 99 4.66 -1.10 -2.81
C GLN A 99 4.23 -0.29 -1.59
N GLU A 100 4.53 1.01 -1.52
CA GLU A 100 4.17 1.85 -0.38
C GLU A 100 2.93 2.70 -0.59
N SER A 101 2.55 3.03 -1.84
CA SER A 101 1.23 3.60 -2.13
C SER A 101 0.08 2.65 -1.76
N ILE A 102 0.23 1.34 -1.98
CA ILE A 102 -0.77 0.34 -1.59
C ILE A 102 -0.88 0.20 -0.07
N LEU A 103 0.23 0.27 0.68
CA LEU A 103 0.24 0.12 2.13
C LEU A 103 -0.43 1.29 2.86
N ASP A 104 -0.37 2.46 2.25
CA ASP A 104 -0.72 3.72 2.89
C ASP A 104 -2.21 4.11 2.74
N GLU A 105 -2.98 3.44 1.88
CA GLU A 105 -4.41 3.71 1.64
C GLU A 105 -5.37 2.66 2.23
N ILE A 106 -4.88 1.55 2.78
CA ILE A 106 -5.77 0.47 3.24
C ILE A 106 -6.18 0.72 4.69
N HIS A 107 -7.08 1.68 4.89
CA HIS A 107 -7.97 1.63 6.03
C HIS A 107 -8.92 0.44 5.81
N PHE A 108 -8.56 -0.74 6.34
CA PHE A 108 -9.49 -1.88 6.34
C PHE A 108 -10.83 -1.50 6.97
N ASP A 109 -10.85 -0.60 7.96
CA ASP A 109 -12.07 -0.07 8.57
C ASP A 109 -12.96 0.73 7.59
N SER A 110 -12.40 1.31 6.53
CA SER A 110 -13.19 2.00 5.49
C SER A 110 -13.59 1.09 4.32
N MET A 111 -13.02 -0.11 4.21
CA MET A 111 -13.38 -1.07 3.17
C MET A 111 -14.73 -1.70 3.45
N SER A 112 -15.53 -1.84 2.40
CA SER A 112 -16.80 -2.55 2.46
C SER A 112 -16.59 -4.04 2.74
N ASN A 113 -17.61 -4.68 3.30
CA ASN A 113 -17.60 -6.13 3.54
C ASN A 113 -17.34 -6.95 2.27
N PHE A 114 -17.72 -6.40 1.10
CA PHE A 114 -17.45 -7.02 -0.18
C PHE A 114 -15.96 -6.96 -0.53
N GLU A 115 -15.31 -5.81 -0.42
CA GLU A 115 -13.88 -5.62 -0.70
C GLU A 115 -13.01 -6.45 0.26
N LYS A 116 -13.34 -6.42 1.56
CA LYS A 116 -12.71 -7.29 2.57
C LYS A 116 -12.79 -8.77 2.19
N MET A 117 -13.96 -9.21 1.71
CA MET A 117 -14.16 -10.60 1.28
C MET A 117 -13.36 -10.93 0.02
N GLN A 118 -13.33 -10.02 -0.96
CA GLN A 118 -12.53 -10.21 -2.17
C GLN A 118 -11.06 -10.41 -1.83
N MET A 119 -10.49 -9.60 -0.93
CA MET A 119 -9.11 -9.77 -0.48
C MET A 119 -8.86 -11.14 0.15
N VAL A 120 -9.76 -11.59 1.05
CA VAL A 120 -9.68 -12.93 1.64
C VAL A 120 -9.70 -14.01 0.57
N ILE A 121 -10.57 -13.87 -0.43
CA ILE A 121 -10.66 -14.83 -1.54
C ILE A 121 -9.36 -14.89 -2.34
N TYR A 122 -8.88 -13.75 -2.82
CA TYR A 122 -7.67 -13.68 -3.63
C TYR A 122 -6.44 -14.19 -2.87
N ALA A 123 -6.29 -13.84 -1.59
CA ALA A 123 -5.12 -14.25 -0.82
C ALA A 123 -5.16 -15.72 -0.36
N SER A 124 -6.34 -16.22 0.02
CA SER A 124 -6.44 -17.52 0.73
C SER A 124 -6.84 -18.67 -0.18
N PHE A 125 -7.48 -18.40 -1.32
CA PHE A 125 -8.09 -19.43 -2.17
C PHE A 125 -7.48 -19.52 -3.57
N LYS A 126 -6.18 -19.24 -3.68
CA LYS A 126 -5.42 -19.34 -4.95
C LYS A 126 -5.41 -20.74 -5.58
N HIS A 127 -5.64 -21.78 -4.79
CA HIS A 127 -5.62 -23.16 -5.26
C HIS A 127 -6.87 -23.90 -4.82
N GLY A 128 -7.46 -24.67 -5.75
CA GLY A 128 -8.59 -25.54 -5.47
C GLY A 128 -9.95 -24.83 -5.47
N LYS A 129 -10.97 -25.58 -5.07
CA LYS A 129 -12.35 -25.11 -5.00
C LYS A 129 -12.72 -24.76 -3.56
N PHE A 130 -13.57 -23.77 -3.38
CA PHE A 130 -14.03 -23.30 -2.09
C PHE A 130 -15.53 -23.01 -2.09
N SER A 131 -16.14 -23.07 -0.92
CA SER A 131 -17.57 -22.81 -0.72
C SER A 131 -17.79 -21.46 -0.03
N SER A 132 -19.03 -21.01 -0.02
CA SER A 132 -19.41 -19.81 0.75
C SER A 132 -19.25 -19.98 2.27
N LEU A 133 -19.15 -21.21 2.76
CA LEU A 133 -18.86 -21.48 4.16
C LEU A 133 -17.37 -21.22 4.44
N ASP A 134 -16.49 -21.78 3.61
CA ASP A 134 -15.03 -21.63 3.77
C ASP A 134 -14.63 -20.16 3.74
N VAL A 135 -15.22 -19.37 2.84
CA VAL A 135 -14.96 -17.92 2.74
C VAL A 135 -15.40 -17.19 4.01
N ALA A 136 -16.57 -17.53 4.55
CA ALA A 136 -17.08 -16.89 5.76
C ALA A 136 -16.18 -17.18 6.98
N GLU A 137 -15.70 -18.43 7.12
CA GLU A 137 -14.82 -18.83 8.22
C GLU A 137 -13.46 -18.10 8.18
N ILE A 138 -12.84 -18.01 6.99
CA ILE A 138 -11.57 -17.29 6.85
C ILE A 138 -11.77 -15.78 7.05
N TYR A 139 -12.88 -15.22 6.56
CA TYR A 139 -13.21 -13.81 6.77
C TYR A 139 -13.34 -13.49 8.26
N GLU A 140 -14.10 -14.30 9.00
CA GLU A 140 -14.29 -14.15 10.44
C GLU A 140 -12.96 -14.26 11.19
N THR A 141 -12.11 -15.21 10.81
CA THR A 141 -10.78 -15.38 11.39
C THR A 141 -9.86 -14.19 11.10
N THR A 142 -9.94 -13.62 9.90
CA THR A 142 -9.06 -12.53 9.45
C THR A 142 -9.46 -11.20 10.08
N PHE A 143 -10.74 -10.81 10.01
CA PHE A 143 -11.20 -9.50 10.43
C PHE A 143 -11.83 -9.49 11.84
N GLY A 144 -12.16 -10.65 12.41
CA GLY A 144 -12.90 -10.73 13.67
C GLY A 144 -14.37 -10.30 13.54
N GLU A 145 -14.87 -10.17 12.30
CA GLU A 145 -16.21 -9.71 11.97
C GLU A 145 -17.06 -10.87 11.43
N LYS A 146 -18.27 -11.05 11.98
CA LYS A 146 -19.16 -12.13 11.57
C LYS A 146 -19.71 -11.96 10.15
N MET A 147 -19.53 -12.96 9.29
CA MET A 147 -20.07 -12.95 7.93
C MET A 147 -21.10 -14.09 7.75
N PRO A 148 -22.39 -13.77 7.58
CA PRO A 148 -23.38 -14.79 7.26
C PRO A 148 -23.06 -15.50 5.95
N LYS A 149 -23.17 -16.84 5.92
CA LYS A 149 -23.01 -17.66 4.70
C LYS A 149 -23.84 -17.15 3.52
N SER A 150 -25.05 -16.66 3.78
CA SER A 150 -25.90 -16.07 2.73
C SER A 150 -25.26 -14.85 2.09
N THR A 151 -24.63 -13.97 2.88
CA THR A 151 -23.91 -12.78 2.40
C THR A 151 -22.70 -13.18 1.56
N ALA A 152 -21.87 -14.10 2.06
CA ALA A 152 -20.76 -14.66 1.29
C ALA A 152 -21.25 -15.29 -0.04
N SER A 153 -22.37 -16.00 -0.03
CA SER A 153 -22.96 -16.59 -1.24
C SER A 153 -23.42 -15.51 -2.24
N THR A 154 -24.05 -14.43 -1.76
CA THR A 154 -24.45 -13.31 -2.61
C THR A 154 -23.25 -12.62 -3.23
N TYR A 155 -22.19 -12.40 -2.46
CA TYR A 155 -20.98 -11.76 -2.96
C TYR A 155 -20.20 -12.65 -3.93
N LEU A 156 -20.11 -13.96 -3.69
CA LEU A 156 -19.53 -14.91 -4.65
C LEU A 156 -20.32 -14.97 -5.95
N ALA A 157 -21.65 -14.84 -5.89
CA ALA A 157 -22.47 -14.71 -7.11
C ALA A 157 -22.15 -13.43 -7.89
N ARG A 158 -21.82 -12.32 -7.20
CA ARG A 158 -21.36 -11.07 -7.85
C ARG A 158 -19.97 -11.23 -8.46
N MET A 159 -19.04 -11.88 -7.77
CA MET A 159 -17.70 -12.14 -8.32
C MET A 159 -17.71 -13.12 -9.48
N TRP A 160 -18.72 -13.98 -9.56
CA TRP A 160 -18.93 -14.86 -10.71
C TRP A 160 -19.43 -14.09 -11.93
N ASP A 161 -20.22 -13.03 -11.72
CA ASP A 161 -20.76 -12.11 -12.74
C ASP A 161 -21.22 -12.80 -14.04
N ASP A 162 -22.23 -13.65 -13.93
CA ASP A 162 -22.76 -14.44 -15.06
C ASP A 162 -21.75 -15.31 -15.83
N GLY A 163 -20.57 -15.55 -15.24
CA GLY A 163 -19.49 -16.34 -15.83
C GLY A 163 -18.32 -15.50 -16.34
N GLU A 164 -18.46 -14.17 -16.37
CA GLU A 164 -17.42 -13.24 -16.85
C GLU A 164 -16.49 -12.75 -15.75
N GLY A 165 -16.88 -12.94 -14.48
CA GLY A 165 -16.08 -12.48 -13.35
C GLY A 165 -14.89 -13.38 -13.01
N ASP A 166 -14.23 -13.07 -11.89
CA ASP A 166 -12.93 -13.63 -11.48
C ASP A 166 -13.00 -15.06 -10.94
N VAL A 167 -14.21 -15.55 -10.66
CA VAL A 167 -14.43 -16.92 -10.17
C VAL A 167 -15.28 -17.72 -11.14
N GLU A 168 -14.98 -19.00 -11.26
CA GLU A 168 -15.86 -19.99 -11.87
C GLU A 168 -16.75 -20.61 -10.81
N ARG A 169 -17.99 -20.97 -11.18
CA ARG A 169 -18.96 -21.60 -10.28
C ARG A 169 -19.28 -23.02 -10.73
N TYR A 170 -19.28 -23.94 -9.77
CA TYR A 170 -19.54 -25.36 -9.94
C TYR A 170 -20.61 -25.85 -8.96
N GLY A 171 -21.34 -26.90 -9.33
CA GLY A 171 -22.32 -27.55 -8.45
C GLY A 171 -23.75 -27.10 -8.71
N ASN A 172 -24.62 -27.34 -7.72
CA ASN A 172 -26.07 -27.07 -7.81
C ASN A 172 -26.52 -26.06 -6.75
N ARG A 173 -27.80 -25.65 -6.81
CA ARG A 173 -28.38 -24.60 -5.95
C ARG A 173 -28.18 -24.80 -4.45
N THR A 174 -27.94 -26.02 -3.97
CA THR A 174 -27.76 -26.33 -2.55
C THR A 174 -26.29 -26.40 -2.12
N GLY A 175 -25.34 -26.39 -3.06
CA GLY A 175 -23.92 -26.60 -2.79
C GLY A 175 -23.02 -26.06 -3.89
N TYR A 176 -23.11 -24.76 -4.19
CA TYR A 176 -22.17 -24.14 -5.10
C TYR A 176 -20.77 -24.08 -4.49
N THR A 177 -19.78 -24.42 -5.31
CA THR A 177 -18.35 -24.24 -5.04
C THR A 177 -17.76 -23.36 -6.13
N TYR A 178 -16.71 -22.63 -5.80
CA TYR A 178 -16.09 -21.63 -6.65
C TYR A 178 -14.60 -21.92 -6.79
N ARG A 179 -14.00 -21.46 -7.88
CA ARG A 179 -12.55 -21.49 -8.11
C ARG A 179 -12.13 -20.14 -8.71
N LEU A 180 -11.03 -19.57 -8.23
CA LEU A 180 -10.43 -18.41 -8.90
C LEU A 180 -9.93 -18.76 -10.29
N LYS A 181 -10.16 -17.89 -11.25
CA LYS A 181 -9.61 -17.98 -12.61
C LYS A 181 -8.17 -17.48 -12.63
N THR A 182 -7.28 -18.25 -12.00
CA THR A 182 -5.84 -17.92 -11.93
C THR A 182 -5.16 -17.85 -13.30
N GLU A 183 -5.83 -18.34 -14.34
CA GLU A 183 -5.44 -18.20 -15.75
C GLU A 183 -5.56 -16.76 -16.29
N LEU A 184 -6.30 -15.88 -15.62
CA LEU A 184 -6.43 -14.47 -16.00
C LEU A 184 -5.32 -13.64 -15.35
N ASN A 185 -4.60 -12.85 -16.17
CA ASN A 185 -3.53 -11.97 -15.70
C ASN A 185 -4.01 -10.98 -14.63
N GLN A 186 -5.22 -10.43 -14.79
CA GLN A 186 -5.82 -9.52 -13.82
C GLN A 186 -5.97 -10.19 -12.45
N VAL A 187 -6.54 -11.40 -12.42
CA VAL A 187 -6.72 -12.19 -11.18
C VAL A 187 -5.37 -12.50 -10.53
N GLN A 188 -4.32 -12.80 -11.30
CA GLN A 188 -2.97 -12.99 -10.74
C GLN A 188 -2.42 -11.73 -10.07
N SER A 189 -2.61 -10.56 -10.67
CA SER A 189 -2.23 -9.28 -10.10
C SER A 189 -2.99 -9.00 -8.80
N ASP A 190 -4.30 -9.28 -8.78
CA ASP A 190 -5.14 -9.10 -7.60
C ASP A 190 -4.80 -10.08 -6.46
N ILE A 191 -4.42 -11.32 -6.78
CA ILE A 191 -3.87 -12.30 -5.81
C ILE A 191 -2.60 -11.76 -5.15
N LYS A 192 -1.62 -11.33 -5.96
CA LYS A 192 -0.36 -10.79 -5.42
C LYS A 192 -0.61 -9.57 -4.53
N ARG A 193 -1.52 -8.69 -4.96
CA ARG A 193 -1.93 -7.50 -4.19
C ARG A 193 -2.55 -7.92 -2.85
N ALA A 194 -3.53 -8.83 -2.87
CA ALA A 194 -4.22 -9.27 -1.66
C ALA A 194 -3.30 -10.03 -0.68
N GLU A 195 -2.43 -10.91 -1.16
CA GLU A 195 -1.44 -11.62 -0.33
C GLU A 195 -0.53 -10.64 0.40
N LYS A 196 -0.03 -9.61 -0.30
CA LYS A 196 0.82 -8.58 0.29
C LYS A 196 0.08 -7.76 1.36
N ILE A 197 -1.19 -7.44 1.10
CA ILE A 197 -2.01 -6.64 2.01
C ILE A 197 -2.30 -7.42 3.31
N LEU A 198 -2.74 -8.67 3.19
CA LEU A 198 -3.06 -9.49 4.36
C LEU A 198 -1.84 -9.92 5.16
N SER A 199 -0.69 -10.17 4.51
CA SER A 199 0.55 -10.49 5.24
C SER A 199 1.02 -9.33 6.11
N THR A 200 0.92 -8.10 5.61
CA THR A 200 1.21 -6.90 6.39
C THR A 200 0.26 -6.76 7.59
N PHE A 201 -1.03 -7.04 7.39
CA PHE A 201 -2.04 -6.97 8.45
C PHE A 201 -1.81 -7.99 9.57
N GLN A 202 -1.44 -9.23 9.22
CA GLN A 202 -1.18 -10.29 10.20
C GLN A 202 0.05 -9.97 11.07
N ILE A 203 1.10 -9.38 10.50
CA ILE A 203 2.32 -9.00 11.22
C ILE A 203 2.05 -7.90 12.28
N GLN A 204 1.04 -7.05 12.09
CA GLN A 204 0.71 -5.97 13.04
C GLN A 204 -0.15 -6.42 14.24
N ARG A 205 -0.64 -7.67 14.26
CA ARG A 205 -1.49 -8.21 15.34
C ARG A 205 -0.77 -9.18 16.29
N GLU A 206 0.51 -9.47 16.06
CA GLU A 206 1.40 -10.22 16.98
C GLU A 206 2.17 -9.27 17.92
#